data_AF-A0A5B1QD23-F1
#
_entry.id   AF-A0A5B1QD23-F1
#
_cell.length_a   1.000
_cell.length_b   1.000
_cell.length_c   1.000
_cell.angle_alpha   90.00
_cell.angle_beta   90.00
_cell.angle_gamma   90.00
#
_symmetry.space_group_name_H-M   'P 1'
#
loop_
_entity.id
_entity.type
_entity.pdbx_description
1 polymer ?
#
loop_
_entity_poly.entity_id
_entity_poly.type
_entity_poly.pdbx_seq_one_letter_code
_entity_poly.pdbx_strand_id
1 'polypeptide(L)'
;MSIAILSNRPRKMIYEHRDDLESIFWVLVFHVLRYQPSVAKVMDGVNDQLQQIFDSSCEDDEGRVYGGKGKVQFVSMSILRTSDMQEAFHSHLAGLLLDLLKIFHIIYSGSFLIDEESRKAALESLRNMNTIRDLFQKRLAEGDWPEDDAAVDPRWLEADGTLERKGKKRPRAAAEDNEGYVGSGQSTSKRSKKSGTSLCLTSISQAVSDTSLPRMPE
;
A
#
# COMPACT_ATOMS: atom_id res chain seq x y z
N MET A 1 -8.53 6.19 -7.23
CA MET A 1 -8.77 6.99 -8.45
C MET A 1 -8.41 6.13 -9.64
N SER A 2 -9.27 6.07 -10.66
CA SER A 2 -8.99 5.41 -11.94
C SER A 2 -8.24 6.37 -12.87
N ILE A 3 -7.42 5.85 -13.79
CA ILE A 3 -6.66 6.61 -14.79
C ILE A 3 -7.58 7.48 -15.66
N ALA A 4 -8.80 7.02 -15.95
CA ALA A 4 -9.78 7.78 -16.74
C ALA A 4 -10.13 9.14 -16.09
N ILE A 5 -10.17 9.20 -14.75
CA ILE A 5 -10.50 10.42 -13.99
C ILE A 5 -9.37 11.45 -14.06
N LEU A 6 -8.12 10.98 -14.14
CA LEU A 6 -6.93 11.84 -14.22
C LEU A 6 -6.81 12.57 -15.57
N SER A 7 -7.60 12.17 -16.57
CA SER A 7 -7.65 12.85 -17.88
C SER A 7 -8.50 14.12 -17.84
N ASN A 8 -9.28 14.33 -16.77
CA ASN A 8 -10.10 15.52 -16.58
C ASN A 8 -9.33 16.64 -15.86
N ARG A 9 -9.71 17.90 -16.12
CA ARG A 9 -9.09 19.08 -15.49
C ARG A 9 -9.26 19.00 -13.96
N PRO A 10 -8.18 19.12 -13.16
CA PRO A 10 -8.25 18.94 -11.72
C PRO A 10 -9.17 19.99 -11.08
N ARG A 11 -10.18 19.52 -10.34
CA ARG A 11 -11.00 20.38 -9.47
C ARG A 11 -10.28 20.55 -8.15
N LYS A 12 -10.29 21.77 -7.60
CA LYS A 12 -9.70 22.07 -6.29
C LYS A 12 -10.57 21.40 -5.21
N MET A 13 -10.21 20.19 -4.84
CA MET A 13 -10.87 19.44 -3.77
C MET A 13 -10.15 19.74 -2.45
N ILE A 14 -10.90 19.92 -1.37
CA ILE A 14 -10.34 19.97 -0.02
C ILE A 14 -9.96 18.53 0.32
N TYR A 15 -8.67 18.27 0.42
CA TYR A 15 -8.15 16.95 0.77
C TYR A 15 -8.09 16.86 2.28
N GLU A 16 -8.77 15.88 2.86
CA GLU A 16 -8.74 15.65 4.31
C GLU A 16 -7.63 14.66 4.66
N HIS A 17 -7.13 14.71 5.91
CA HIS A 17 -6.11 13.76 6.38
C HIS A 17 -6.53 12.30 6.21
N ARG A 18 -7.83 12.02 6.36
CA ARG A 18 -8.40 10.69 6.15
C ARG A 18 -8.22 10.20 4.71
N ASP A 19 -8.26 11.09 3.72
CA ASP A 19 -8.06 10.73 2.32
C ASP A 19 -6.62 10.26 2.06
N ASP A 20 -5.65 10.82 2.78
CA ASP A 20 -4.26 10.36 2.77
C ASP A 20 -4.14 8.95 3.37
N LEU A 21 -4.79 8.71 4.52
CA LEU A 21 -4.80 7.41 5.17
C LEU A 21 -5.47 6.34 4.30
N GLU A 22 -6.58 6.68 3.64
CA GLU A 22 -7.21 5.81 2.66
C GLU A 22 -6.28 5.55 1.47
N SER A 23 -5.58 6.56 0.98
CA SER A 23 -4.63 6.41 -0.13
C SER A 23 -3.50 5.44 0.24
N ILE A 24 -2.96 5.53 1.47
CA ILE A 24 -1.96 4.60 1.99
C ILE A 24 -2.51 3.17 2.04
N PHE A 25 -3.73 2.97 2.53
CA PHE A 25 -4.39 1.67 2.52
C PHE A 25 -4.49 1.09 1.10
N TRP A 26 -4.92 1.88 0.12
CA TRP A 26 -5.02 1.40 -1.26
C TRP A 26 -3.68 1.08 -1.89
N VAL A 27 -2.63 1.83 -1.55
CA VAL A 27 -1.26 1.52 -1.99
C VAL A 27 -0.81 0.19 -1.42
N LEU A 28 -1.07 -0.07 -0.14
CA LEU A 28 -0.76 -1.35 0.50
C LEU A 28 -1.50 -2.50 -0.19
N VAL A 29 -2.82 -2.39 -0.35
CA VAL A 29 -3.65 -3.40 -1.02
C VAL A 29 -3.13 -3.69 -2.43
N PHE A 30 -2.83 -2.64 -3.20
CA PHE A 30 -2.28 -2.81 -4.54
C PHE A 30 -0.96 -3.59 -4.53
N HIS A 31 -0.02 -3.23 -3.64
CA HIS A 31 1.27 -3.90 -3.59
C HIS A 31 1.15 -5.35 -3.16
N VAL A 32 0.32 -5.62 -2.16
CA VAL A 32 0.12 -6.97 -1.65
C VAL A 32 -0.53 -7.85 -2.72
N LEU A 33 -1.61 -7.41 -3.36
CA LEU A 33 -2.28 -8.20 -4.41
C LEU A 33 -1.43 -8.36 -5.67
N ARG A 34 -0.64 -7.34 -6.01
CA ARG A 34 0.13 -7.34 -7.25
C ARG A 34 1.43 -8.11 -7.15
N TYR A 35 2.17 -7.97 -6.05
CA TYR A 35 3.56 -8.37 -6.01
C TYR A 35 3.83 -9.59 -5.12
N GLN A 36 2.84 -10.07 -4.36
CA GLN A 36 3.04 -11.25 -3.52
C GLN A 36 2.95 -12.55 -4.34
N PRO A 37 4.00 -13.38 -4.37
CA PRO A 37 3.99 -14.62 -5.13
C PRO A 37 2.91 -15.61 -4.67
N SER A 38 2.59 -15.61 -3.38
CA SER A 38 1.55 -16.48 -2.81
C SER A 38 0.16 -16.16 -3.36
N VAL A 39 -0.11 -14.89 -3.68
CA VAL A 39 -1.37 -14.46 -4.30
C VAL A 39 -1.53 -15.06 -5.68
N ALA A 40 -0.49 -14.96 -6.51
CA ALA A 40 -0.54 -15.49 -7.87
C ALA A 40 -0.74 -17.02 -7.92
N LYS A 41 -0.38 -17.74 -6.85
CA LYS A 41 -0.58 -19.19 -6.74
C LYS A 41 -2.00 -19.59 -6.34
N VAL A 42 -2.66 -18.75 -5.54
CA VAL A 42 -3.97 -19.08 -4.92
C VAL A 42 -5.11 -18.39 -5.66
N MET A 43 -4.89 -17.19 -6.18
CA MET A 43 -5.92 -16.34 -6.77
C MET A 43 -5.83 -16.31 -8.29
N ASP A 44 -6.67 -17.12 -8.94
CA ASP A 44 -6.87 -17.05 -10.38
C ASP A 44 -7.48 -15.69 -10.78
N GLY A 45 -7.03 -15.15 -11.91
CA GLY A 45 -7.57 -13.89 -12.44
C GLY A 45 -7.23 -12.64 -11.60
N VAL A 46 -6.16 -12.67 -10.79
CA VAL A 46 -5.78 -11.52 -9.95
C VAL A 46 -5.61 -10.22 -10.74
N ASN A 47 -5.18 -10.30 -12.00
CA ASN A 47 -5.03 -9.13 -12.87
C ASN A 47 -6.40 -8.52 -13.23
N ASP A 48 -7.39 -9.34 -13.51
CA ASP A 48 -8.75 -8.89 -13.80
C ASP A 48 -9.37 -8.26 -12.55
N GLN A 49 -9.12 -8.85 -11.39
CA GLN A 49 -9.53 -8.27 -10.10
C GLN A 49 -8.83 -6.95 -9.80
N LEU A 50 -7.52 -6.84 -10.04
CA LEU A 50 -6.77 -5.59 -9.89
C LEU A 50 -7.31 -4.51 -10.85
N GLN A 51 -7.58 -4.87 -12.09
CA GLN A 51 -8.18 -3.96 -13.07
C GLN A 51 -9.59 -3.53 -12.63
N GLN A 52 -10.40 -4.46 -12.14
CA GLN A 52 -11.73 -4.17 -11.61
C GLN A 52 -11.64 -3.22 -10.41
N ILE A 53 -10.72 -3.44 -9.46
CA ILE A 53 -10.60 -2.64 -8.25
C ILE A 53 -10.05 -1.24 -8.56
N PHE A 54 -8.96 -1.15 -9.32
CA PHE A 54 -8.18 0.08 -9.47
C PHE A 54 -8.48 0.87 -10.74
N ASP A 55 -8.79 0.18 -11.84
CA ASP A 55 -8.90 0.80 -13.17
C ASP A 55 -10.35 0.97 -13.63
N SER A 56 -11.32 0.28 -13.01
CA SER A 56 -12.73 0.41 -13.38
C SER A 56 -13.24 1.86 -13.26
N SER A 57 -14.01 2.24 -14.27
CA SER A 57 -14.74 3.51 -14.32
C SER A 57 -16.14 3.26 -14.88
N CYS A 58 -17.07 4.15 -14.55
CA CYS A 58 -18.44 4.14 -15.03
C CYS A 58 -18.79 5.55 -15.48
N GLU A 59 -19.58 5.67 -16.54
CA GLU A 59 -20.08 6.94 -17.05
C GLU A 59 -21.57 7.05 -16.65
N ASP A 60 -22.00 8.20 -16.15
CA ASP A 60 -23.42 8.47 -15.92
C ASP A 60 -24.14 8.91 -17.21
N ASP A 61 -25.47 9.04 -17.14
CA ASP A 61 -26.28 9.49 -18.28
C ASP A 61 -25.94 10.90 -18.78
N GLU A 62 -25.18 11.69 -17.99
CA GLU A 62 -24.69 13.02 -18.35
C GLU A 62 -23.26 12.99 -18.95
N GLY A 63 -22.70 11.80 -19.18
CA GLY A 63 -21.36 11.63 -19.73
C GLY A 63 -20.23 11.85 -18.72
N ARG A 64 -20.54 11.90 -17.41
CA ARG A 64 -19.53 12.10 -16.36
C ARG A 64 -18.94 10.77 -15.95
N VAL A 65 -17.62 10.71 -15.99
CA VAL A 65 -16.86 9.50 -15.63
C VAL A 65 -16.52 9.51 -14.14
N TYR A 66 -16.96 8.47 -13.43
CA TYR A 66 -16.64 8.19 -12.04
C TYR A 66 -15.85 6.89 -11.93
N GLY A 67 -15.15 6.69 -10.82
CA GLY A 67 -14.46 5.44 -10.53
C GLY A 67 -14.58 5.08 -9.07
N GLY A 68 -13.89 4.02 -8.66
CA GLY A 68 -13.93 3.55 -7.27
C GLY A 68 -15.07 2.56 -6.98
N LYS A 69 -15.90 2.21 -7.96
CA LYS A 69 -16.90 1.13 -7.82
C LYS A 69 -16.24 -0.18 -7.36
N GLY A 70 -15.14 -0.57 -8.01
CA GLY A 70 -14.38 -1.76 -7.61
C GLY A 70 -13.78 -1.66 -6.20
N LYS A 71 -13.36 -0.46 -5.77
CA LYS A 71 -12.88 -0.22 -4.40
C LYS A 71 -13.98 -0.40 -3.35
N VAL A 72 -15.18 0.13 -3.61
CA VAL A 72 -16.35 -0.06 -2.75
C VAL A 72 -16.70 -1.55 -2.66
N GLN A 73 -16.68 -2.25 -3.80
CA GLN A 73 -16.91 -3.70 -3.84
C GLN A 73 -15.86 -4.49 -3.06
N PHE A 74 -14.58 -4.10 -3.14
CA PHE A 74 -13.48 -4.71 -2.38
C PHE A 74 -13.64 -4.51 -0.87
N VAL A 75 -13.90 -3.27 -0.43
CA VAL A 75 -14.14 -2.95 0.99
C VAL A 75 -15.40 -3.65 1.52
N SER A 76 -16.37 -3.91 0.65
CA SER A 76 -17.58 -4.70 0.96
C SER A 76 -17.31 -6.22 0.96
N MET A 77 -16.06 -6.66 0.80
CA MET A 77 -15.66 -8.08 0.71
C MET A 77 -16.38 -8.85 -0.41
N SER A 78 -16.79 -8.17 -1.48
CA SER A 78 -17.54 -8.79 -2.59
C SER A 78 -16.67 -9.25 -3.76
N ILE A 79 -15.48 -8.66 -3.93
CA ILE A 79 -14.50 -9.08 -4.96
C ILE A 79 -13.54 -10.13 -4.38
N LEU A 80 -13.09 -9.92 -3.15
CA LEU A 80 -12.12 -10.79 -2.49
C LEU A 80 -12.68 -11.27 -1.16
N ARG A 81 -12.84 -12.59 -1.01
CA ARG A 81 -13.38 -13.18 0.21
C ARG A 81 -12.29 -13.29 1.28
N THR A 82 -12.69 -13.23 2.53
CA THR A 82 -11.80 -13.39 3.68
C THR A 82 -11.03 -14.72 3.64
N SER A 83 -11.68 -15.80 3.20
CA SER A 83 -11.05 -17.12 3.04
C SER A 83 -9.88 -17.08 2.05
N ASP A 84 -10.10 -16.42 0.91
CA ASP A 84 -9.10 -16.33 -0.17
C ASP A 84 -7.90 -15.50 0.31
N MET A 85 -8.13 -14.44 1.11
CA MET A 85 -7.06 -13.66 1.74
C MET A 85 -6.26 -14.48 2.77
N GLN A 86 -6.94 -15.28 3.60
CA GLN A 86 -6.28 -16.10 4.61
C GLN A 86 -5.45 -17.23 4.00
N GLU A 87 -5.88 -17.74 2.85
CA GLU A 87 -5.14 -18.76 2.10
C GLU A 87 -3.98 -18.14 1.30
N ALA A 88 -4.20 -16.98 0.68
CA ALA A 88 -3.22 -16.33 -0.18
C ALA A 88 -2.11 -15.58 0.58
N PHE A 89 -2.34 -15.16 1.82
CA PHE A 89 -1.38 -14.33 2.56
C PHE A 89 -0.83 -15.02 3.79
N HIS A 90 0.38 -14.61 4.19
CA HIS A 90 0.87 -14.91 5.53
C HIS A 90 -0.13 -14.40 6.59
N SER A 91 -0.29 -15.16 7.68
CA SER A 91 -1.32 -14.93 8.70
C SER A 91 -1.32 -13.49 9.25
N HIS A 92 -0.14 -12.93 9.52
CA HIS A 92 0.01 -11.55 10.01
C HIS A 92 -0.34 -10.50 8.96
N LEU A 93 -0.02 -10.73 7.68
CA LEU A 93 -0.38 -9.83 6.58
C LEU A 93 -1.88 -9.87 6.31
N ALA A 94 -2.48 -11.07 6.30
CA ALA A 94 -3.93 -11.24 6.22
C ALA A 94 -4.61 -10.48 7.37
N GLY A 95 -4.14 -10.68 8.59
CA GLY A 95 -4.64 -10.00 9.78
C GLY A 95 -4.57 -8.49 9.68
N LEU A 96 -3.42 -7.94 9.26
CA LEU A 96 -3.24 -6.50 9.05
C LEU A 96 -4.22 -5.95 8.01
N LEU A 97 -4.34 -6.61 6.86
CA LEU A 97 -5.26 -6.16 5.80
C LEU A 97 -6.71 -6.22 6.25
N LEU A 98 -7.11 -7.27 6.98
CA LEU A 98 -8.48 -7.40 7.49
C LEU A 98 -8.80 -6.35 8.56
N ASP A 99 -7.86 -6.05 9.46
CA ASP A 99 -8.04 -5.01 10.47
C ASP A 99 -8.25 -3.64 9.82
N LEU A 100 -7.43 -3.30 8.81
CA LEU A 100 -7.58 -2.06 8.04
C LEU A 100 -8.88 -2.04 7.23
N LEU A 101 -9.19 -3.13 6.54
CA LEU A 101 -10.40 -3.26 5.72
C LEU A 101 -11.65 -3.12 6.56
N LYS A 102 -11.67 -3.62 7.80
CA LYS A 102 -12.79 -3.45 8.74
C LYS A 102 -13.08 -1.98 9.03
N ILE A 103 -12.05 -1.15 9.24
CA ILE A 103 -12.24 0.29 9.48
C ILE A 103 -12.92 0.94 8.28
N PHE A 104 -12.39 0.72 7.09
CA PHE A 104 -12.96 1.29 5.86
C PHE A 104 -14.32 0.69 5.51
N HIS A 105 -14.57 -0.59 5.83
CA HIS A 105 -15.86 -1.24 5.66
C HIS A 105 -16.94 -0.54 6.47
N ILE A 106 -16.67 -0.28 7.75
CA ILE A 106 -17.61 0.42 8.63
C ILE A 106 -17.99 1.79 8.06
N ILE A 107 -17.04 2.47 7.43
CA ILE A 107 -17.25 3.82 6.91
C ILE A 107 -17.99 3.82 5.56
N TYR A 108 -17.60 2.94 4.64
CA TYR A 108 -18.10 2.93 3.26
C TYR A 108 -19.27 1.99 3.01
N SER A 109 -19.54 1.06 3.93
CA SER A 109 -20.66 0.16 3.79
C SER A 109 -21.97 0.94 3.95
N GLY A 110 -22.85 0.80 2.96
CA GLY A 110 -24.23 1.27 3.02
C GLY A 110 -25.14 0.32 3.79
N SER A 111 -24.57 -0.69 4.48
CA SER A 111 -25.35 -1.66 5.23
C SER A 111 -26.08 -1.00 6.40
N PHE A 112 -27.38 -1.22 6.48
CA PHE A 112 -28.22 -0.82 7.62
C PHE A 112 -27.86 -1.55 8.92
N LEU A 113 -27.00 -2.59 8.84
CA LEU A 113 -26.50 -3.33 9.99
C LEU A 113 -25.38 -2.59 10.74
N ILE A 114 -24.76 -1.60 10.12
CA ILE A 114 -23.74 -0.77 10.78
C ILE A 114 -24.45 0.42 11.41
N ASP A 115 -24.41 0.46 12.74
CA ASP A 115 -24.96 1.56 13.50
C ASP A 115 -24.13 2.84 13.31
N GLU A 116 -24.80 3.98 13.48
CA GLU A 116 -24.18 5.30 13.33
C GLU A 116 -23.06 5.58 14.34
N GLU A 117 -23.10 4.94 15.52
CA GLU A 117 -22.08 5.11 16.55
C GLU A 117 -20.78 4.41 16.13
N SER A 118 -20.84 3.17 15.64
CA SER A 118 -19.72 2.45 15.04
C SER A 118 -19.12 3.22 13.86
N ARG A 119 -19.96 3.79 13.00
CA ARG A 119 -19.52 4.64 11.87
C ARG A 119 -18.75 5.86 12.36
N LYS A 120 -19.30 6.59 13.34
CA LYS A 120 -18.63 7.74 13.96
C LYS A 120 -17.32 7.36 14.64
N ALA A 121 -17.28 6.25 15.36
CA ALA A 121 -16.07 5.74 16.00
C ALA A 121 -14.97 5.41 14.99
N ALA A 122 -15.34 4.77 13.87
CA ALA A 122 -14.40 4.49 12.78
C ALA A 122 -13.88 5.79 12.13
N LEU A 123 -14.75 6.78 11.92
CA LEU A 123 -14.35 8.10 11.41
C LEU A 123 -13.39 8.81 12.36
N GLU A 124 -13.68 8.84 13.66
CA GLU A 124 -12.81 9.47 14.66
C GLU A 124 -11.46 8.75 14.76
N SER A 125 -11.43 7.42 14.59
CA SER A 125 -10.18 6.65 14.56
C SER A 125 -9.24 7.06 13.40
N LEU A 126 -9.80 7.58 12.30
CA LEU A 126 -9.03 8.07 11.14
C LEU A 126 -8.74 9.58 11.20
N ARG A 127 -9.06 10.24 12.32
CA ARG A 127 -8.74 11.66 12.50
C ARG A 127 -7.23 11.91 12.59
N ASN A 128 -6.45 10.89 12.94
CA ASN A 128 -4.99 10.90 12.94
C ASN A 128 -4.43 9.51 12.57
N MET A 129 -3.11 9.42 12.41
CA MET A 129 -2.43 8.19 11.97
C MET A 129 -2.25 7.14 13.08
N ASN A 130 -2.56 7.44 14.34
CA ASN A 130 -2.22 6.55 15.46
C ASN A 130 -2.88 5.18 15.32
N THR A 131 -4.18 5.11 15.00
CA THR A 131 -4.88 3.82 14.85
C THR A 131 -4.22 2.94 13.79
N ILE A 132 -3.88 3.49 12.62
CA ILE A 132 -3.19 2.74 11.57
C ILE A 132 -1.81 2.33 12.05
N ARG A 133 -1.02 3.25 12.62
CA ARG A 133 0.32 2.95 13.14
C ARG A 133 0.29 1.83 14.16
N ASP A 134 -0.64 1.87 15.10
CA ASP A 134 -0.76 0.91 16.19
C ASP A 134 -1.15 -0.48 15.65
N LEU A 135 -1.99 -0.55 14.61
CA LEU A 135 -2.26 -1.80 13.88
C LEU A 135 -1.00 -2.38 13.23
N PHE A 136 -0.22 -1.54 12.53
CA PHE A 136 1.04 -1.96 11.94
C PHE A 136 2.02 -2.46 13.01
N GLN A 137 2.22 -1.70 14.08
CA GLN A 137 3.13 -2.07 15.18
C GLN A 137 2.72 -3.39 15.83
N LYS A 138 1.42 -3.56 16.11
CA LYS A 138 0.88 -4.80 16.67
C LYS A 138 1.21 -5.99 15.77
N ARG A 139 0.89 -5.91 14.47
CA ARG A 139 1.09 -7.03 13.53
C ARG A 139 2.57 -7.30 13.25
N LEU A 140 3.40 -6.26 13.16
CA LEU A 140 4.84 -6.42 12.96
C LEU A 140 5.51 -7.10 14.16
N ALA A 141 5.04 -6.83 15.38
CA ALA A 141 5.57 -7.45 16.59
C ALA A 141 5.25 -8.95 16.74
N GLU A 142 4.35 -9.51 15.92
CA GLU A 142 3.99 -10.94 15.98
C GLU A 142 5.10 -11.87 15.44
N GLY A 143 6.13 -11.32 14.77
CA GLY A 143 7.48 -11.91 14.68
C GLY A 143 7.72 -13.02 13.65
N ASP A 144 6.69 -13.61 13.05
CA ASP A 144 6.82 -14.70 12.06
C ASP A 144 6.58 -14.17 10.63
N TRP A 145 7.38 -13.21 10.17
CA TRP A 145 7.23 -12.67 8.81
C TRP A 145 8.08 -13.48 7.81
N PRO A 146 7.56 -13.75 6.60
CA PRO A 146 8.31 -14.51 5.60
C PRO A 146 9.59 -13.78 5.19
N GLU A 147 10.72 -14.50 5.17
CA GLU A 147 12.02 -13.98 4.76
C GLU A 147 12.21 -13.97 3.23
N ASP A 148 11.46 -14.80 2.50
CA ASP A 148 11.51 -14.93 1.04
C ASP A 148 10.22 -14.37 0.41
N ASP A 149 10.02 -13.06 0.57
CA ASP A 149 8.85 -12.32 0.08
C ASP A 149 9.16 -11.46 -1.16
N ALA A 150 10.18 -11.87 -1.92
CA ALA A 150 10.64 -11.14 -3.09
C ALA A 150 9.47 -10.81 -4.03
N ALA A 151 9.27 -9.51 -4.26
CA ALA A 151 8.19 -8.99 -5.09
C ALA A 151 8.29 -9.52 -6.53
N VAL A 152 7.28 -10.27 -6.98
CA VAL A 152 7.15 -10.77 -8.35
C VAL A 152 5.95 -10.10 -9.01
N ASP A 153 6.15 -9.39 -10.12
CA ASP A 153 5.04 -8.83 -10.88
C ASP A 153 4.49 -9.88 -11.87
N PRO A 154 3.24 -10.34 -11.73
CA PRO A 154 2.66 -11.41 -12.54
C PRO A 154 2.45 -11.04 -14.01
N ARG A 155 2.58 -9.77 -14.39
CA ARG A 155 2.63 -9.39 -15.83
C ARG A 155 3.94 -9.79 -16.50
N TRP A 156 4.94 -10.18 -15.73
CA TRP A 156 6.24 -10.62 -16.21
C TRP A 156 6.24 -12.14 -16.22
N LEU A 157 5.37 -12.71 -17.05
CA LEU A 157 5.52 -14.11 -17.44
C LEU A 157 6.80 -14.19 -18.26
N GLU A 158 7.79 -14.88 -17.70
CA GLU A 158 9.06 -15.23 -18.34
C GLU A 158 8.76 -16.10 -19.58
N ALA A 159 8.55 -15.47 -20.74
CA ALA A 159 8.43 -16.19 -22.01
C ALA A 159 9.82 -16.51 -22.59
N ASP A 160 10.87 -15.83 -22.14
CA ASP A 160 12.15 -15.76 -22.86
C ASP A 160 13.40 -15.49 -21.99
N GLY A 161 13.34 -15.67 -20.66
CA GLY A 161 14.54 -15.79 -19.81
C GLY A 161 15.47 -14.57 -19.77
N THR A 162 15.01 -13.41 -20.25
CA THR A 162 15.80 -12.17 -20.27
C THR A 162 15.11 -11.11 -19.43
N LEU A 163 15.56 -10.98 -18.19
CA LEU A 163 15.20 -9.92 -17.25
C LEU A 163 15.64 -8.54 -17.77
N GLU A 164 14.89 -7.94 -18.69
CA GLU A 164 14.99 -6.50 -18.91
C GLU A 164 13.92 -5.78 -18.09
N ARG A 165 14.29 -5.41 -16.87
CA ARG A 165 13.60 -4.41 -16.03
C ARG A 165 13.65 -3.06 -16.75
N LYS A 166 12.90 -2.91 -17.84
CA LYS A 166 12.87 -1.71 -18.69
C LYS A 166 12.01 -0.63 -18.04
N GLY A 167 12.52 -0.08 -16.93
CA GLY A 167 12.21 1.28 -16.55
C GLY A 167 12.71 2.20 -17.65
N LYS A 168 11.91 2.44 -18.69
CA LYS A 168 12.14 3.54 -19.62
C LYS A 168 12.10 4.81 -18.77
N LYS A 169 13.29 5.33 -18.42
CA LYS A 169 13.43 6.72 -17.95
C LYS A 169 12.69 7.57 -18.96
N ARG A 170 11.62 8.24 -18.53
CA ARG A 170 10.98 9.29 -19.34
C ARG A 170 12.11 10.23 -19.79
N PRO A 171 12.34 10.42 -21.10
CA PRO A 171 13.21 11.48 -21.53
C PRO A 171 12.62 12.78 -20.98
N ARG A 172 13.40 13.46 -20.15
CA ARG A 172 13.09 14.82 -19.70
C ARG A 172 13.07 15.64 -20.98
N ALA A 173 11.91 16.19 -21.34
CA ALA A 173 11.82 17.11 -22.47
C ALA A 173 12.90 18.18 -22.25
N ALA A 174 13.83 18.28 -23.20
CA ALA A 174 14.74 19.40 -23.26
C ALA A 174 13.86 20.64 -23.35
N ALA A 175 14.02 21.56 -22.40
CA ALA A 175 13.52 22.90 -22.59
C ALA A 175 14.17 23.41 -23.89
N GLU A 176 13.34 23.79 -24.85
CA GLU A 176 13.78 24.59 -25.99
C GLU A 176 14.14 25.96 -25.42
N ASP A 177 15.41 26.11 -25.04
CA ASP A 177 15.99 27.39 -24.67
C ASP A 177 16.19 28.20 -25.95
N ASN A 178 15.28 29.14 -26.16
CA ASN A 178 15.41 30.23 -27.11
C ASN A 178 16.62 31.08 -26.74
N GLU A 179 17.43 31.40 -27.74
CA GLU A 179 18.79 31.91 -27.62
C GLU A 179 18.89 33.26 -26.89
N GLY A 180 19.94 33.42 -26.08
CA GLY A 180 20.46 34.74 -25.73
C GLY A 180 21.00 34.93 -24.32
N TYR A 181 21.91 34.10 -23.82
CA TYR A 181 22.80 34.55 -22.74
C TYR A 181 24.15 33.83 -22.72
N VAL A 182 25.20 34.58 -23.02
CA VAL A 182 26.60 34.16 -22.94
C VAL A 182 27.03 34.27 -21.48
N GLY A 183 27.29 33.13 -20.84
CA GLY A 183 27.74 33.06 -19.45
C GLY A 183 28.53 31.78 -19.19
N SER A 184 29.83 31.86 -19.45
CA SER A 184 30.86 30.86 -19.13
C SER A 184 30.71 30.25 -17.73
N GLY A 185 30.60 28.92 -17.65
CA GLY A 185 30.63 28.18 -16.39
C GLY A 185 30.98 26.71 -16.62
N GLN A 186 32.25 26.37 -16.41
CA GLN A 186 32.85 25.07 -16.67
C GLN A 186 32.20 23.92 -15.90
N SER A 187 31.98 22.83 -16.64
CA SER A 187 31.78 21.48 -16.14
C SER A 187 32.99 20.99 -15.35
N THR A 188 32.78 20.56 -14.11
CA THR A 188 33.62 19.52 -13.51
C THR A 188 32.77 18.51 -12.75
N SER A 189 32.76 17.29 -13.29
CA SER A 189 32.38 16.07 -12.61
C SER A 189 33.18 15.87 -11.32
N LYS A 190 32.52 15.60 -10.19
CA LYS A 190 33.14 14.89 -9.05
C LYS A 190 32.32 13.67 -8.68
N ARG A 191 32.65 12.57 -9.38
CA ARG A 191 32.43 11.19 -8.96
C ARG A 191 33.33 10.92 -7.76
N SER A 192 32.79 10.91 -6.56
CA SER A 192 33.49 10.40 -5.37
C SER A 192 33.13 8.94 -5.16
N LYS A 193 34.07 8.04 -5.51
CA LYS A 193 34.11 6.65 -5.07
C LYS A 193 34.72 6.62 -3.66
N LYS A 194 33.95 6.19 -2.65
CA LYS A 194 34.44 5.53 -1.42
C LYS A 194 33.60 4.27 -1.30
N SER A 195 34.08 3.07 -1.62
CA SER A 195 35.09 2.27 -0.90
C SER A 195 34.75 2.07 0.57
N GLY A 196 33.93 1.05 0.82
CA GLY A 196 34.06 0.07 1.91
C GLY A 196 34.15 0.56 3.34
N THR A 197 33.05 0.40 4.09
CA THR A 197 33.10 -0.21 5.42
C THR A 197 31.73 -0.82 5.74
N SER A 198 31.74 -2.11 6.06
CA SER A 198 30.59 -2.81 6.62
C SER A 198 30.13 -2.13 7.90
N LEU A 199 28.82 -1.93 8.04
CA LEU A 199 28.20 -1.73 9.34
C LEU A 199 27.42 -2.99 9.66
N CYS A 200 28.11 -3.83 10.42
CA CYS A 200 27.60 -4.95 11.18
C CYS A 200 26.48 -4.44 12.09
N LEU A 201 25.25 -4.94 11.89
CA LEU A 201 24.17 -4.81 12.86
C LEU A 201 24.48 -5.78 14.01
N THR A 202 25.07 -5.27 15.08
CA THR A 202 25.33 -6.05 16.29
C THR A 202 24.02 -6.35 17.01
N SER A 203 23.82 -7.64 17.29
CA SER A 203 22.83 -8.21 18.19
C SER A 203 22.62 -7.39 19.47
N ILE A 204 21.36 -7.20 19.84
CA ILE A 204 20.97 -6.89 21.21
C ILE A 204 20.39 -8.17 21.81
N SER A 205 21.19 -8.82 22.66
CA SER A 205 20.71 -9.84 23.58
C SER A 205 21.02 -9.38 25.00
N GLN A 206 19.95 -9.35 25.79
CA GLN A 206 19.87 -9.56 27.25
C GLN A 206 20.56 -8.60 28.20
N ALA A 207 19.74 -7.96 29.04
CA ALA A 207 20.05 -7.79 30.46
C ALA A 207 18.80 -8.12 31.27
N VAL A 208 18.88 -9.27 31.95
CA VAL A 208 18.03 -9.68 33.07
C VAL A 208 18.36 -8.78 34.26
N SER A 209 17.37 -8.33 35.01
CA SER A 209 17.58 -7.82 36.36
C SER A 209 16.42 -8.26 37.24
N ASP A 210 16.81 -8.89 38.33
CA ASP A 210 16.02 -9.63 39.31
C ASP A 210 14.85 -8.84 39.88
N THR A 211 13.70 -9.50 40.00
CA THR A 211 12.63 -9.08 40.91
C THR A 211 12.42 -10.19 41.93
N SER A 212 12.93 -9.94 43.13
CA SER A 212 12.80 -10.77 44.31
C SER A 212 11.33 -10.87 44.76
N LEU A 213 10.87 -12.10 45.01
CA LEU A 213 9.55 -12.39 45.57
C LEU A 213 9.52 -12.16 47.09
N PRO A 214 8.43 -11.63 47.67
CA PRO A 214 8.28 -11.49 49.10
C PRO A 214 7.91 -12.83 49.78
N ARG A 215 8.56 -13.09 50.92
CA ARG A 215 8.35 -14.24 51.79
C ARG A 215 7.20 -13.93 52.75
N MET A 216 6.19 -14.81 52.83
CA MET A 216 5.11 -14.74 53.82
C MET A 216 5.58 -15.27 55.18
N PRO A 217 5.15 -14.68 56.31
CA PRO A 217 5.37 -15.23 57.64
C PRO A 217 4.32 -16.30 58.02
N GLU A 218 4.72 -17.18 58.93
CA GLU A 218 3.95 -18.29 59.54
C GLU A 218 2.73 -17.85 60.34
#